data_AF-A0A952TFS6-F1
#
_entry.id   AF-A0A952TFS6-F1
#
_cell.length_a   1.000
_cell.length_b   1.000
_cell.length_c   1.000
_cell.angle_alpha   90.00
_cell.angle_beta   90.00
_cell.angle_gamma   90.00
#
_symmetry.space_group_name_H-M   'P 1'
#
loop_
_entity.id
_entity.type
_entity.pdbx_description
1 polymer ?
#
loop_
_entity_poly.entity_id
_entity_poly.type
_entity_poly.pdbx_seq_one_letter_code
_entity_poly.pdbx_strand_id
1 'polypeptide(L)' 'MQRFLVFAGMGVEIGVMVYGAFLIGRELDKTYQTKGLIFAALALIFLAAWLIQIIWLVRLFQKQEEKENPPSPSDPSL' A
#
# COMPACT_ATOMS: atom_id res chain seq x y z
N MET A 1 2.16 -0.02 -20.19
CA MET A 1 1.53 1.23 -19.68
C MET A 1 0.88 1.05 -18.31
N GLN A 2 0.14 -0.04 -18.05
CA GLN A 2 -0.54 -0.26 -16.76
C GLN A 2 0.39 -0.19 -15.54
N ARG A 3 1.60 -0.78 -15.59
CA ARG A 3 2.59 -0.75 -14.50
C ARG A 3 3.00 0.67 -14.06
N PHE A 4 3.06 1.63 -14.99
CA PHE A 4 3.43 3.02 -14.68
C PHE A 4 2.30 3.74 -13.93
N LEU A 5 1.05 3.44 -14.28
CA LEU A 5 -0.13 3.99 -13.61
C LEU A 5 -0.25 3.47 -12.17
N VAL A 6 0.13 2.21 -11.95
CA VAL A 6 0.19 1.59 -10.61
C VAL A 6 1.28 2.23 -9.76
N PHE A 7 2.48 2.44 -10.33
CA PHE A 7 3.56 3.14 -9.64
C PHE A 7 3.21 4.59 -9.30
N ALA A 8 2.58 5.32 -10.22
CA ALA A 8 2.10 6.67 -9.97
C ALA A 8 1.00 6.68 -8.89
N GLY A 9 0.08 5.72 -8.94
CA GLY A 9 -0.95 5.50 -7.92
C GLY A 9 -0.34 5.25 -6.53
N MET A 10 0.68 4.39 -6.43
CA MET A 10 1.39 4.13 -5.17
C MET A 10 2.08 5.37 -4.62
N GLY A 11 2.71 6.19 -5.48
CA GLY A 11 3.34 7.44 -5.05
C GLY A 11 2.33 8.46 -4.50
N VAL A 12 1.17 8.57 -5.16
CA VAL A 12 0.06 9.40 -4.68
C VAL A 12 -0.51 8.85 -3.38
N GLU A 13 -0.67 7.53 -3.26
CA GLU A 13 -1.15 6.87 -2.05
C GLU A 13 -0.24 7.22 -0.87
N ILE A 14 1.09 7.06 -1.00
CA ILE A 14 2.06 7.45 0.04
C ILE A 14 1.90 8.93 0.40
N GLY A 15 1.80 9.82 -0.60
CA GLY A 15 1.65 11.25 -0.38
C GLY A 15 0.39 11.60 0.42
N VAL A 16 -0.76 11.01 0.05
CA VAL A 16 -2.04 11.18 0.74
C VAL A 16 -1.99 10.55 2.14
N MET A 17 -1.33 9.40 2.29
CA MET A 17 -1.18 8.72 3.57
C MET A 17 -0.35 9.53 4.55
N VAL A 18 0.79 10.09 4.10
CA VAL A 18 1.65 10.95 4.90
C VAL A 18 0.94 12.26 5.26
N TYR A 19 0.24 12.87 4.31
CA TYR A 19 -0.52 14.10 4.57
C TYR A 19 -1.67 13.87 5.55
N GLY A 20 -2.40 12.76 5.39
CA GLY A 20 -3.47 12.34 6.31
C GLY A 20 -2.93 12.04 7.71
N ALA A 21 -1.83 11.30 7.82
CA ALA A 21 -1.17 11.01 9.09
C ALA A 21 -0.65 12.28 9.76
N PHE A 22 -0.16 13.26 8.99
CA PHE A 22 0.26 14.55 9.51
C PHE A 22 -0.91 15.35 10.11
N LEU A 23 -2.04 15.42 9.40
CA LEU A 23 -3.24 16.12 9.89
C LEU A 23 -3.84 15.44 11.13
N ILE A 24 -4.06 14.13 11.06
CA ILE A 24 -4.64 13.34 12.15
C ILE A 24 -3.69 13.34 13.35
N GLY A 25 -2.40 13.14 13.10
CA GLY A 25 -1.35 13.20 14.12
C GLY A 25 -1.31 14.54 14.84
N ARG A 26 -1.39 15.65 14.10
CA ARG A 26 -1.39 17.00 14.70
C ARG A 26 -2.62 17.26 15.57
N GLU A 27 -3.79 16.76 15.17
CA GLU A 27 -5.03 16.96 15.91
C GLU A 27 -5.11 16.07 17.16
N LEU A 28 -4.62 14.83 17.08
CA LEU A 28 -4.52 13.95 18.25
C LEU A 28 -3.45 14.43 19.24
N ASP A 29 -2.31 14.93 18.77
CA ASP A 29 -1.23 15.41 19.65
C ASP A 29 -1.66 16.67 20.43
N LYS A 30 -2.49 17.53 19.82
CA LYS A 30 -3.15 18.66 20.50
C LYS A 30 -4.09 18.22 21.63
N THR A 31 -4.78 17.09 21.46
CA THR A 31 -5.81 16.62 22.41
C THR A 31 -5.20 15.86 23.58
N TYR A 32 -4.13 15.10 23.33
CA TYR A 32 -3.57 14.18 24.33
C TYR A 32 -2.25 14.64 24.97
N GLN A 33 -1.62 15.74 24.53
CA GLN A 33 -0.33 16.25 25.06
C GLN A 33 0.78 15.19 25.17
N THR A 34 0.77 14.15 24.34
CA THR A 34 1.63 12.97 24.51
C THR A 34 3.04 13.13 23.94
N LYS A 35 3.48 14.36 23.63
CA LYS A 35 4.82 14.65 23.09
C LYS A 35 5.17 13.75 21.89
N GLY A 36 4.22 13.48 21.01
CA GLY A 36 4.45 12.69 19.79
C GLY A 36 4.47 11.17 19.95
N LEU A 37 4.18 10.61 21.14
CA LEU A 37 4.15 9.15 21.33
C LEU A 37 2.95 8.49 20.60
N ILE A 38 1.81 9.17 20.57
CA ILE A 38 0.65 8.76 19.77
C ILE A 38 0.97 8.85 18.28
N PHE A 39 1.68 9.90 17.85
CA PHE A 39 2.11 10.03 16.46
C PHE A 39 3.00 8.86 16.04
N ALA A 40 3.96 8.46 16.86
CA ALA A 40 4.82 7.30 16.60
C ALA A 40 4.02 5.98 16.48
N ALA A 41 3.05 5.75 17.38
CA ALA A 41 2.19 4.57 17.31
C ALA A 41 1.29 4.59 16.06
N LEU A 42 0.70 5.74 15.73
CA LEU A 42 -0.14 5.90 14.54
C LEU A 42 0.67 5.69 13.26
N ALA A 43 1.90 6.24 13.20
CA ALA A 43 2.80 6.06 12.07
C ALA A 43 3.17 4.59 11.86
N LEU A 44 3.42 3.83 12.94
CA LEU A 44 3.68 2.40 12.89
C LEU A 44 2.48 1.60 12.37
N ILE A 45 1.27 1.93 12.83
CA ILE A 45 0.02 1.29 12.37
C ILE A 45 -0.23 1.63 10.89
N PHE A 46 -0.05 2.89 10.50
CA PHE A 46 -0.18 3.33 9.11
C PHE A 46 0.81 2.63 8.20
N LEU A 47 2.06 2.49 8.64
CA LEU A 47 3.09 1.76 7.89
C LEU A 47 2.72 0.28 7.70
N ALA A 48 2.21 -0.37 8.75
CA ALA A 48 1.76 -1.77 8.68
C ALA A 48 0.56 -1.93 7.75
N ALA A 49 -0.43 -1.04 7.84
CA ALA A 49 -1.60 -1.04 6.95
C ALA A 49 -1.19 -0.83 5.48
N TRP A 50 -0.22 0.06 5.23
CA TRP A 50 0.31 0.31 3.91
C TRP A 50 1.04 -0.90 3.32
N LEU A 51 1.86 -1.59 4.12
CA LEU A 51 2.53 -2.83 3.70
C LEU A 51 1.51 -3.93 3.32
N ILE A 52 0.44 -4.08 4.09
CA ILE A 52 -0.63 -5.03 3.80
C ILE A 52 -1.29 -4.69 2.47
N GLN A 53 -1.61 -3.41 2.24
CA GLN A 53 -2.18 -2.90 0.99
C GLN A 53 -1.28 -3.25 -0.21
N ILE A 54 0.03 -3.00 -0.11
CA ILE A 54 0.99 -3.35 -1.17
C ILE A 54 1.01 -4.84 -1.46
N ILE A 55 1.11 -5.69 -0.43
CA ILE A 55 1.17 -7.13 -0.61
C ILE A 55 -0.11 -7.63 -1.31
N TRP A 56 -1.26 -7.09 -0.91
CA TRP A 56 -2.55 -7.42 -1.53
C TRP A 56 -2.60 -7.00 -3.00
N LEU A 57 -2.13 -5.79 -3.32
CA LEU A 57 -2.10 -5.27 -4.67
C LEU A 57 -1.16 -6.09 -5.58
N VAL A 58 0.03 -6.44 -5.09
CA VAL A 58 1.00 -7.27 -5.83
C VAL A 58 0.41 -8.64 -6.13
N ARG A 59 -0.24 -9.27 -5.15
CA ARG A 59 -0.94 -10.55 -5.36
C ARG A 59 -2.08 -10.43 -6.37
N LEU A 60 -2.81 -9.32 -6.35
CA LEU A 60 -3.89 -9.05 -7.31
C LEU A 60 -3.33 -8.93 -8.73
N PHE A 61 -2.23 -8.20 -8.92
CA PHE A 61 -1.58 -8.05 -10.23
C PHE A 61 -1.02 -9.37 -10.76
N GLN A 62 -0.35 -10.16 -9.92
CA GLN A 62 0.13 -11.50 -10.32
C GLN A 62 -1.02 -12.39 -10.79
N LYS A 63 -2.15 -12.35 -10.08
CA LYS A 63 -3.35 -13.13 -10.42
C LYS A 63 -4.03 -12.65 -11.71
N GLN A 64 -3.86 -11.39 -12.10
CA GLN A 64 -4.36 -10.87 -13.37
C GLN A 64 -3.45 -11.23 -14.54
N GLU A 65 -2.12 -11.15 -14.38
CA GLU A 65 -1.17 -11.56 -15.42
C GLU A 65 -1.30 -13.06 -15.78
N GLU A 66 -1.49 -13.94 -14.78
CA GLU A 66 -1.73 -15.38 -15.00
C GLU A 66 -3.05 -15.67 -15.75
N LYS A 67 -4.03 -14.77 -15.63
CA LYS A 67 -5.33 -14.90 -16.30
C LYS A 67 -5.31 -14.38 -17.74
N GLU A 68 -4.44 -13.40 -18.04
CA GLU A 68 -4.29 -12.79 -19.36
C GLU A 68 -3.34 -13.60 -20.25
N ASN A 69 -2.34 -14.29 -19.68
CA ASN A 69 -1.53 -15.31 -20.36
C ASN A 69 -1.77 -16.69 -19.70
N PRO A 70 -2.82 -17.42 -20.09
CA PRO A 70 -2.98 -18.80 -19.63
C PRO A 70 -1.77 -19.63 -20.08
N PRO A 71 -1.26 -20.56 -19.26
CA PRO A 71 -0.21 -21.47 -19.69
C PRO A 71 -0.68 -22.20 -20.96
N SER A 72 0.06 -22.02 -22.06
CA SER A 72 -0.19 -22.73 -23.31
C SER A 72 -0.11 -24.24 -23.03
N PRO A 73 -1.09 -25.06 -23.47
CA PRO A 73 -1.16 -26.49 -23.20
C PRO A 73 -0.11 -27.30 -24.00
N SER A 74 1.05 -26.73 -24.28
CA SER A 74 2.07 -27.29 -25.17
C SER A 74 3.39 -27.56 -24.45
N ASP A 75 3.33 -28.05 -23.21
CA ASP A 75 4.41 -28.90 -22.68
C ASP A 75 3.97 -30.36 -22.86
N PRO A 76 4.35 -31.03 -23.96
CA PRO A 76 4.25 -32.46 -24.09
C PRO A 76 5.43 -33.08 -23.32
N SER A 77 5.35 -33.09 -22.00
CA SER A 77 6.20 -33.95 -21.18
C SER A 77 5.29 -34.84 -20.32
N LEU A 78 4.66 -35.77 -21.05
CA LEU A 78 4.46 -37.15 -20.57
C LEU A 78 5.82 -37.77 -20.23
#